data_AF-A0A367AT23-F1
#
_entry.id   AF-A0A367AT23-F1
#
_cell.length_a   1.000
_cell.length_b   1.000
_cell.length_c   1.000
_cell.angle_alpha   90.00
_cell.angle_beta   90.00
_cell.angle_gamma   90.00
#
_symmetry.space_group_name_H-M   'P 1'
#
loop_
_entity.id
_entity.type
_entity.pdbx_description
1 polymer ?
#
loop_
_entity_poly.entity_id
_entity_poly.type
_entity_poly.pdbx_seq_one_letter_code
_entity_poly.pdbx_strand_id
1 'polypeptide(L)'
;MGTASPTSALAALAALKVKGRAPRTGYDRDLFGSGWVDTDRNGCDTRNDVLTRDLTGETYKPGTRSCVVLSGSLADPYSGRDIAFTRGQGTSEAVQIDHVVALSDAWQKGAQGWSTDQRVRFANDPLNLLAVDGPLNMQKGDGDAATWLPPTTSFRCAYVARQVAVKVTYGVWVTQAEKNTMATVLSTCPGEPLPGGVVAALPERAPAPAPAPAPAPAPAVAPAPAPAPRPAPAPAPAPAPAPAPAPAPAPAPVPSAPVYANCTAVKAAGAAPIHRGAPGWQDKFDRDGDGIACE
;
A
#
# COMPACT_ATOMS: atom_id res chain seq x y z
N MET A 1 -25.86 -23.61 -20.93
CA MET A 1 -25.82 -22.34 -20.18
C MET A 1 -24.37 -21.87 -20.21
N GLY A 2 -24.07 -20.81 -20.97
CA GLY A 2 -22.70 -20.31 -21.08
C GLY A 2 -22.30 -19.65 -19.76
N THR A 3 -21.20 -20.11 -19.15
CA THR A 3 -20.59 -19.45 -18.00
C THR A 3 -20.16 -18.04 -18.45
N ALA A 4 -20.72 -17.00 -17.82
CA ALA A 4 -20.30 -15.63 -18.07
C ALA A 4 -18.78 -15.52 -17.86
N SER A 5 -18.06 -14.88 -18.78
CA SER A 5 -16.63 -14.67 -18.65
C SER A 5 -16.33 -13.90 -17.35
N PRO A 6 -15.31 -14.30 -16.57
CA PRO A 6 -14.95 -13.57 -15.35
C PRO A 6 -14.69 -12.10 -15.67
N THR A 7 -15.26 -11.20 -14.87
CA THR A 7 -15.03 -9.76 -15.03
C THR A 7 -13.56 -9.45 -14.75
N SER A 8 -12.85 -8.87 -15.71
CA SER A 8 -11.48 -8.41 -15.46
C SER A 8 -11.46 -7.26 -14.46
N ALA A 9 -10.38 -7.13 -13.70
CA ALA A 9 -10.19 -6.05 -12.76
C ALA A 9 -10.28 -4.67 -13.45
N LEU A 10 -9.81 -4.56 -14.70
CA LEU A 10 -9.91 -3.33 -15.48
C LEU A 10 -11.36 -2.95 -15.78
N ALA A 11 -12.19 -3.94 -16.15
CA ALA A 11 -13.62 -3.71 -16.37
C ALA A 11 -14.34 -3.33 -15.07
N ALA A 12 -14.04 -4.01 -13.96
CA ALA A 12 -14.61 -3.69 -12.66
C ALA A 12 -14.19 -2.29 -12.15
N LEU A 13 -12.94 -1.88 -12.37
CA LEU A 13 -12.44 -0.55 -12.04
C LEU A 13 -13.27 0.54 -12.74
N ALA A 14 -13.68 0.30 -13.99
CA ALA A 14 -14.49 1.26 -14.74
C ALA A 14 -15.81 1.57 -14.03
N ALA A 15 -16.43 0.58 -13.38
CA ALA A 15 -17.69 0.71 -12.64
C ALA A 15 -17.54 1.35 -11.25
N LEU A 16 -16.32 1.45 -10.70
CA LEU A 16 -16.12 2.09 -9.39
C LEU A 16 -16.47 3.58 -9.43
N LYS A 17 -17.24 4.00 -8.43
CA LYS A 17 -17.60 5.40 -8.19
C LYS A 17 -16.32 6.23 -7.98
N VAL A 18 -16.27 7.40 -8.60
CA VAL A 18 -15.17 8.37 -8.42
C VAL A 18 -15.65 9.54 -7.58
N LYS A 19 -14.95 9.85 -6.49
CA LYS A 19 -15.18 11.06 -5.67
C LYS A 19 -13.86 11.50 -5.02
N GLY A 20 -13.82 12.73 -4.49
CA GLY A 20 -12.72 13.17 -3.62
C GLY A 20 -12.66 12.41 -2.29
N ARG A 21 -11.56 12.60 -1.55
CA ARG A 21 -11.43 12.12 -0.16
C ARG A 21 -12.37 12.92 0.75
N ALA A 22 -13.12 12.23 1.60
CA ALA A 22 -13.82 12.86 2.73
C ALA A 22 -12.80 13.21 3.83
N PRO A 23 -13.14 14.13 4.77
CA PRO A 23 -12.27 14.43 5.90
C PRO A 23 -11.93 13.19 6.72
N ARG A 24 -10.72 13.14 7.28
CA ARG A 24 -10.30 12.09 8.21
C ARG A 24 -10.89 12.25 9.62
N THR A 25 -11.53 13.38 9.91
CA THR A 25 -12.10 13.69 11.23
C THR A 25 -12.93 12.52 11.79
N GLY A 26 -12.74 12.23 13.07
CA GLY A 26 -13.43 11.14 13.77
C GLY A 26 -12.91 9.73 13.44
N TYR A 27 -11.88 9.60 12.61
CA TYR A 27 -11.23 8.31 12.41
C TYR A 27 -10.51 7.86 13.68
N ASP A 28 -10.87 6.66 14.14
CA ASP A 28 -10.11 5.87 15.09
C ASP A 28 -10.04 4.44 14.54
N ARG A 29 -8.88 3.79 14.67
CA ARG A 29 -8.68 2.42 14.19
C ARG A 29 -9.61 1.45 14.93
N ASP A 30 -9.90 1.71 16.20
CA ASP A 30 -10.73 0.83 17.03
C ASP A 30 -12.19 0.80 16.58
N LEU A 31 -12.62 1.74 15.74
CA LEU A 31 -13.95 1.71 15.09
C LEU A 31 -14.09 0.55 14.09
N PHE A 32 -12.97 -0.08 13.71
CA PHE A 32 -12.93 -1.29 12.88
C PHE A 32 -12.84 -2.58 13.70
N GLY A 33 -13.00 -2.50 15.02
CA GLY A 33 -12.97 -3.64 15.93
C GLY A 33 -11.70 -3.73 16.76
N SER A 34 -11.72 -4.61 17.76
CA SER A 34 -10.64 -4.82 18.73
C SER A 34 -9.51 -5.70 18.19
N GLY A 35 -9.02 -5.41 16.98
CA GLY A 35 -7.96 -6.16 16.31
C GLY A 35 -8.47 -7.35 15.48
N TRP A 36 -7.74 -8.47 15.56
CA TRP A 36 -8.02 -9.68 14.79
C TRP A 36 -9.07 -10.53 15.49
N VAL A 37 -10.16 -10.83 14.80
CA VAL A 37 -11.25 -11.67 15.31
C VAL A 37 -11.31 -12.98 14.55
N ASP A 38 -11.92 -14.00 15.14
CA ASP A 38 -12.22 -15.27 14.48
C ASP A 38 -13.53 -15.11 13.69
N THR A 39 -13.42 -14.80 12.39
CA THR A 39 -14.60 -14.48 11.55
C THR A 39 -15.29 -15.70 10.97
N ASP A 40 -14.54 -16.77 10.71
CA ASP A 40 -15.04 -18.02 10.14
C ASP A 40 -15.39 -19.06 11.22
N ARG A 41 -15.09 -18.75 12.50
CA ARG A 41 -15.34 -19.57 13.68
C ARG A 41 -14.56 -20.88 13.67
N ASN A 42 -13.38 -20.87 13.04
CA ASN A 42 -12.49 -22.03 12.99
C ASN A 42 -11.65 -22.19 14.29
N GLY A 43 -11.66 -21.20 15.18
CA GLY A 43 -10.93 -21.18 16.45
C GLY A 43 -9.61 -20.41 16.42
N CYS A 44 -9.23 -19.86 15.26
CA CYS A 44 -8.03 -19.06 15.04
C CYS A 44 -8.42 -17.58 14.83
N ASP A 45 -7.55 -16.66 15.24
CA ASP A 45 -7.76 -15.26 14.85
C ASP A 45 -7.36 -15.03 13.38
N THR A 46 -7.98 -14.02 12.76
CA THR A 46 -7.74 -13.70 11.34
C THR A 46 -6.25 -13.52 11.00
N ARG A 47 -5.42 -13.02 11.93
CA ARG A 47 -3.98 -12.88 11.65
C ARG A 47 -3.33 -14.24 11.44
N ASN A 48 -3.65 -15.21 12.29
CA ASN A 48 -3.11 -16.56 12.16
C ASN A 48 -3.66 -17.28 10.93
N ASP A 49 -4.91 -17.01 10.53
CA ASP A 49 -5.46 -17.53 9.27
C ASP A 49 -4.68 -16.99 8.07
N VAL A 50 -4.40 -15.69 8.05
CA VAL A 50 -3.61 -15.07 6.96
C VAL A 50 -2.17 -15.59 6.96
N LEU A 51 -1.53 -15.74 8.13
CA LEU A 51 -0.20 -16.33 8.20
C LEU A 51 -0.19 -17.78 7.71
N THR A 52 -1.18 -18.58 8.08
CA THR A 52 -1.31 -19.97 7.62
C THR A 52 -1.59 -20.06 6.12
N ARG A 53 -2.27 -19.07 5.54
CA ARG A 53 -2.55 -19.00 4.09
C ARG A 53 -1.31 -18.60 3.29
N ASP A 54 -0.54 -17.64 3.78
CA ASP A 54 0.48 -16.93 3.00
C ASP A 54 1.91 -17.42 3.27
N LEU A 55 2.15 -18.12 4.37
CA LEU A 55 3.45 -18.72 4.65
C LEU A 55 3.58 -20.09 3.98
N THR A 56 4.78 -20.65 4.11
CA THR A 56 5.07 -22.06 3.82
C THR A 56 5.99 -22.59 4.90
N GLY A 57 5.94 -23.91 5.16
CA GLY A 57 6.82 -24.55 6.15
C GLY A 57 6.52 -24.08 7.58
N GLU A 58 5.25 -23.89 7.88
CA GLU A 58 4.77 -23.32 9.13
C GLU A 58 5.00 -24.26 10.31
N THR A 59 5.31 -23.67 11.45
CA THR A 59 5.23 -24.37 12.73
C THR A 59 4.18 -23.71 13.62
N TYR A 60 3.56 -24.50 14.48
CA TYR A 60 2.45 -24.04 15.31
C TYR A 60 2.72 -24.26 16.79
N LYS A 61 2.16 -23.39 17.63
CA LYS A 61 2.22 -23.54 19.07
C LYS A 61 1.48 -24.82 19.49
N PRO A 62 2.12 -25.72 20.25
CA PRO A 62 1.46 -26.91 20.77
C PRO A 62 0.19 -26.55 21.57
N GLY A 63 -0.84 -27.39 21.46
CA GLY A 63 -2.11 -27.20 22.16
C GLY A 63 -3.05 -26.16 21.53
N THR A 64 -2.70 -25.55 20.39
CA THR A 64 -3.54 -24.55 19.71
C THR A 64 -4.29 -25.08 18.49
N ARG A 65 -4.32 -26.40 18.28
CA ARG A 65 -4.96 -27.05 17.11
C ARG A 65 -4.48 -26.46 15.78
N SER A 66 -3.18 -26.20 15.68
CA SER A 66 -2.55 -25.56 14.51
C SER A 66 -3.09 -24.16 14.18
N CYS A 67 -3.53 -23.39 15.19
CA CYS A 67 -3.89 -21.99 14.99
C CYS A 67 -2.67 -21.07 15.13
N VAL A 68 -1.97 -21.12 16.26
CA VAL A 68 -0.98 -20.07 16.56
C VAL A 68 0.33 -20.34 15.82
N VAL A 69 0.53 -19.65 14.70
CA VAL A 69 1.74 -19.77 13.87
C VAL A 69 2.95 -19.21 14.64
N LEU A 70 4.00 -20.02 14.78
CA LEU A 70 5.26 -19.67 15.44
C LEU A 70 6.37 -19.31 14.44
N SER A 71 6.41 -19.95 13.28
CA SER A 71 7.38 -19.64 12.23
C SER A 71 6.87 -20.05 10.85
N GLY A 72 7.56 -19.60 9.80
CA GLY A 72 7.36 -20.03 8.42
C GLY A 72 8.22 -19.20 7.46
N SER A 73 8.12 -19.45 6.15
CA SER A 73 8.76 -18.65 5.11
C SER A 73 7.70 -17.93 4.28
N LEU A 74 7.81 -16.60 4.19
CA LEU A 74 6.97 -15.76 3.35
C LEU A 74 7.69 -15.49 2.03
N ALA A 75 7.14 -15.94 0.91
CA ALA A 75 7.50 -15.40 -0.39
C ALA A 75 6.82 -14.03 -0.55
N ASP A 76 7.49 -12.96 -0.09
CA ASP A 76 6.85 -11.67 0.12
C ASP A 76 6.48 -10.99 -1.21
N PRO A 77 5.18 -10.72 -1.45
CA PRO A 77 4.76 -10.15 -2.72
C PRO A 77 5.15 -8.67 -2.89
N TYR A 78 5.46 -7.95 -1.79
CA TYR A 78 5.78 -6.52 -1.88
C TYR A 78 7.23 -6.28 -2.28
N SER A 79 8.18 -6.95 -1.62
CA SER A 79 9.61 -6.83 -1.86
C SER A 79 10.17 -7.85 -2.86
N GLY A 80 9.44 -8.93 -3.14
CA GLY A 80 9.89 -10.00 -4.03
C GLY A 80 10.99 -10.88 -3.43
N ARG A 81 11.18 -10.82 -2.11
CA ARG A 81 12.17 -11.60 -1.34
C ARG A 81 11.48 -12.66 -0.50
N ASP A 82 12.23 -13.71 -0.16
CA ASP A 82 11.81 -14.64 0.89
C ASP A 82 12.15 -14.07 2.27
N ILE A 83 11.19 -14.09 3.19
CA ILE A 83 11.32 -13.61 4.56
C ILE A 83 11.03 -14.75 5.52
N ALA A 84 12.01 -15.10 6.35
CA ALA A 84 11.81 -16.02 7.46
C ALA A 84 10.99 -15.33 8.56
N PHE A 85 9.77 -15.80 8.78
CA PHE A 85 8.94 -15.37 9.89
C PHE A 85 9.26 -16.19 11.14
N THR A 86 9.51 -15.50 12.25
CA THR A 86 9.56 -16.09 13.59
C THR A 86 8.76 -15.20 14.53
N ARG A 87 7.78 -15.78 15.22
CA ARG A 87 7.01 -15.09 16.25
C ARG A 87 7.91 -14.74 17.42
N GLY A 88 7.94 -13.46 17.77
CA GLY A 88 8.76 -12.93 18.86
C GLY A 88 8.77 -11.40 18.87
N GLN A 89 9.24 -10.83 19.98
CA GLN A 89 9.51 -9.39 20.08
C GLN A 89 10.63 -9.02 19.10
N GLY A 90 10.44 -7.97 18.31
CA GLY A 90 11.39 -7.52 17.29
C GLY A 90 11.46 -8.38 16.02
N THR A 91 10.90 -9.59 16.01
CA THR A 91 10.90 -10.48 14.82
C THR A 91 9.53 -10.56 14.15
N SER A 92 8.44 -10.46 14.92
CA SER A 92 7.08 -10.49 14.37
C SER A 92 6.78 -9.28 13.48
N GLU A 93 7.51 -8.18 13.65
CA GLU A 93 7.34 -6.95 12.87
C GLU A 93 7.93 -7.06 11.47
N ALA A 94 8.80 -8.05 11.22
CA ALA A 94 9.33 -8.31 9.89
C ALA A 94 8.25 -8.76 8.89
N VAL A 95 7.22 -9.46 9.39
CA VAL A 95 6.02 -9.84 8.62
C VAL A 95 4.77 -9.26 9.25
N GLN A 96 4.15 -8.33 8.56
CA GLN A 96 2.90 -7.70 8.97
C GLN A 96 1.74 -8.20 8.13
N ILE A 97 0.52 -8.07 8.67
CA ILE A 97 -0.69 -8.28 7.89
C ILE A 97 -1.16 -6.91 7.41
N ASP A 98 -1.00 -6.64 6.12
CA ASP A 98 -1.46 -5.41 5.49
C ASP A 98 -2.96 -5.45 5.23
N HIS A 99 -3.61 -4.31 5.47
CA HIS A 99 -4.90 -3.96 4.89
C HIS A 99 -4.65 -3.37 3.50
N VAL A 100 -4.77 -4.20 2.45
CA VAL A 100 -4.46 -3.85 1.05
C VAL A 100 -5.18 -2.56 0.62
N VAL A 101 -6.44 -2.39 1.05
CA VAL A 101 -7.09 -1.07 1.20
C VAL A 101 -7.05 -0.68 2.67
N ALA A 102 -6.25 0.33 2.99
CA ALA A 102 -6.02 0.76 4.37
C ALA A 102 -7.31 1.24 5.07
N LEU A 103 -7.44 0.98 6.38
CA LEU A 103 -8.64 1.34 7.15
C LEU A 103 -8.92 2.85 7.14
N SER A 104 -7.88 3.68 7.28
CA SER A 104 -7.97 5.15 7.17
C SER A 104 -8.36 5.62 5.76
N ASP A 105 -7.88 4.94 4.72
CA ASP A 105 -8.26 5.24 3.34
C ASP A 105 -9.75 4.94 3.11
N ALA A 106 -10.19 3.76 3.55
CA ALA A 106 -11.58 3.34 3.48
C ALA A 106 -12.51 4.28 4.26
N TRP A 107 -12.10 4.76 5.43
CA TRP A 107 -12.83 5.77 6.21
C TRP A 107 -13.14 7.01 5.37
N GLN A 108 -12.12 7.57 4.73
CA GLN A 108 -12.25 8.75 3.88
C GLN A 108 -12.97 8.46 2.55
N LYS A 109 -13.22 7.19 2.23
CA LYS A 109 -13.79 6.74 0.96
C LYS A 109 -15.07 5.90 1.09
N GLY A 110 -15.74 5.98 2.24
CA GLY A 110 -17.10 5.44 2.43
C GLY A 110 -17.37 4.81 3.80
N ALA A 111 -16.32 4.34 4.49
CA ALA A 111 -16.50 3.56 5.72
C ALA A 111 -16.98 4.39 6.94
N GLN A 112 -16.96 5.72 6.85
CA GLN A 112 -17.64 6.62 7.80
C GLN A 112 -19.13 6.28 7.97
N GLY A 113 -19.81 5.95 6.87
CA GLY A 113 -21.24 5.65 6.88
C GLY A 113 -21.59 4.19 7.18
N TRP A 114 -20.59 3.34 7.42
CA TRP A 114 -20.82 1.92 7.68
C TRP A 114 -21.28 1.65 9.11
N SER A 115 -22.02 0.56 9.28
CA SER A 115 -22.22 -0.06 10.58
C SER A 115 -20.89 -0.56 11.15
N THR A 116 -20.81 -0.70 12.47
CA THR A 116 -19.64 -1.28 13.13
C THR A 116 -19.33 -2.68 12.59
N ASP A 117 -20.35 -3.54 12.44
CA ASP A 117 -20.16 -4.89 11.89
C ASP A 117 -19.56 -4.89 10.49
N GLN A 118 -19.95 -3.95 9.63
CA GLN A 118 -19.37 -3.84 8.29
C GLN A 118 -17.91 -3.39 8.34
N ARG A 119 -17.54 -2.48 9.25
CA ARG A 119 -16.13 -2.12 9.48
C ARG A 119 -15.31 -3.30 10.02
N VAL A 120 -15.85 -4.06 10.97
CA VAL A 120 -15.20 -5.26 11.52
C VAL A 120 -14.99 -6.31 10.43
N ARG A 121 -16.01 -6.56 9.59
CA ARG A 121 -15.88 -7.45 8.43
C ARG A 121 -14.79 -6.97 7.47
N PHE A 122 -14.78 -5.68 7.11
CA PHE A 122 -13.75 -5.12 6.22
C PHE A 122 -12.32 -5.26 6.76
N ALA A 123 -12.15 -5.12 8.08
CA ALA A 123 -10.85 -5.23 8.72
C ALA A 123 -10.36 -6.67 8.89
N ASN A 124 -11.25 -7.66 8.80
CA ASN A 124 -10.93 -9.07 8.99
C ASN A 124 -11.19 -9.94 7.75
N ASP A 125 -11.55 -9.35 6.61
CA ASP A 125 -11.78 -10.10 5.37
C ASP A 125 -10.44 -10.50 4.71
N PRO A 126 -10.16 -11.80 4.53
CA PRO A 126 -8.96 -12.27 3.83
C PRO A 126 -8.75 -11.67 2.43
N LEU A 127 -9.80 -11.19 1.76
CA LEU A 127 -9.71 -10.45 0.49
C LEU A 127 -8.94 -9.14 0.64
N ASN A 128 -9.06 -8.47 1.80
CA ASN A 128 -8.39 -7.22 2.11
C ASN A 128 -7.06 -7.41 2.88
N LEU A 129 -6.66 -8.65 3.15
CA LEU A 129 -5.51 -8.96 3.99
C LEU A 129 -4.40 -9.73 3.27
N LEU A 130 -3.15 -9.36 3.55
CA LEU A 130 -1.96 -10.02 3.02
C LEU A 130 -0.83 -10.03 4.06
N ALA A 131 -0.16 -11.17 4.25
CA ALA A 131 1.13 -11.18 4.92
C ALA A 131 2.21 -10.58 4.00
N VAL A 132 2.93 -9.57 4.49
CA VAL A 132 3.91 -8.80 3.71
C VAL A 132 5.09 -8.34 4.55
N ASP A 133 6.16 -7.89 3.89
CA ASP A 133 7.29 -7.18 4.50
C ASP A 133 6.83 -5.98 5.33
N GLY A 134 7.22 -5.98 6.62
CA GLY A 134 6.82 -4.96 7.58
C GLY A 134 7.26 -3.54 7.21
N PRO A 135 8.56 -3.29 6.93
CA PRO A 135 9.03 -1.98 6.49
C PRO A 135 8.28 -1.41 5.27
N LEU A 136 8.02 -2.23 4.24
CA LEU A 136 7.24 -1.79 3.08
C LEU A 136 5.77 -1.50 3.42
N ASN A 137 5.16 -2.29 4.30
CA ASN A 137 3.81 -2.00 4.79
C ASN A 137 3.76 -0.68 5.58
N MET A 138 4.79 -0.42 6.39
CA MET A 138 4.91 0.85 7.10
C MET A 138 5.12 2.03 6.15
N GLN A 139 5.90 1.83 5.07
CA GLN A 139 6.09 2.83 4.02
C GLN A 139 4.78 3.12 3.26
N LYS A 140 3.97 2.09 2.99
CA LYS A 140 2.64 2.23 2.38
C LYS A 140 1.73 3.10 3.24
N GLY A 141 1.71 2.86 4.56
CA GLY A 141 0.86 3.59 5.49
C GLY A 141 -0.62 3.52 5.10
N ASP A 142 -1.28 4.66 5.01
CA ASP A 142 -2.66 4.77 4.51
C ASP A 142 -2.77 5.25 3.06
N GLY A 143 -1.69 5.14 2.30
CA GLY A 143 -1.64 5.45 0.88
C GLY A 143 -2.58 4.58 0.05
N ASP A 144 -3.22 5.18 -0.94
CA ASP A 144 -3.93 4.45 -1.99
C ASP A 144 -2.97 4.13 -3.16
N ALA A 145 -3.48 3.49 -4.22
CA ALA A 145 -2.66 3.14 -5.39
C ALA A 145 -1.98 4.34 -6.08
N ALA A 146 -2.48 5.57 -5.93
CA ALA A 146 -1.81 6.75 -6.46
C ALA A 146 -0.67 7.24 -5.55
N THR A 147 -0.71 6.92 -4.26
CA THR A 147 0.33 7.26 -3.29
C THR A 147 1.45 6.21 -3.24
N TRP A 148 1.09 4.93 -3.28
CA TRP A 148 2.04 3.84 -3.10
C TRP A 148 1.66 2.59 -3.91
N LEU A 149 2.65 2.01 -4.57
CA LEU A 149 2.56 0.70 -5.23
C LEU A 149 3.74 -0.16 -4.76
N PRO A 150 3.57 -1.49 -4.67
CA PRO A 150 4.66 -2.39 -4.36
C PRO A 150 5.89 -2.15 -5.24
N PRO A 151 7.11 -2.15 -4.69
CA PRO A 151 8.35 -2.08 -5.47
C PRO A 151 8.44 -3.19 -6.52
N THR A 152 7.96 -4.39 -6.17
CA THR A 152 7.90 -5.54 -7.08
C THR A 152 6.86 -5.31 -8.17
N THR A 153 7.33 -4.94 -9.37
CA THR A 153 6.45 -4.55 -10.48
C THR A 153 5.60 -5.70 -11.02
N SER A 154 6.12 -6.94 -10.99
CA SER A 154 5.40 -8.14 -11.41
C SER A 154 4.16 -8.41 -10.56
N PHE A 155 4.13 -7.96 -9.31
CA PHE A 155 2.99 -8.15 -8.41
C PHE A 155 1.91 -7.05 -8.53
N ARG A 156 2.19 -5.93 -9.21
CA ARG A 156 1.30 -4.75 -9.21
C ARG A 156 -0.08 -5.03 -9.80
N CYS A 157 -0.18 -5.91 -10.79
CA CYS A 157 -1.47 -6.31 -11.36
C CYS A 157 -2.36 -6.98 -10.31
N ALA A 158 -1.84 -8.01 -9.64
CA ALA A 158 -2.56 -8.70 -8.56
C ALA A 158 -2.90 -7.77 -7.39
N TYR A 159 -1.97 -6.89 -7.00
CA TYR A 159 -2.20 -5.88 -5.96
C TYR A 159 -3.37 -4.94 -6.30
N VAL A 160 -3.35 -4.35 -7.49
CA VAL A 160 -4.41 -3.43 -7.93
C VAL A 160 -5.72 -4.18 -8.14
N ALA A 161 -5.70 -5.38 -8.73
CA ALA A 161 -6.90 -6.20 -8.89
C ALA A 161 -7.55 -6.55 -7.55
N ARG A 162 -6.75 -6.85 -6.52
CA ARG A 162 -7.23 -7.06 -5.15
C ARG A 162 -7.85 -5.78 -4.57
N GLN A 163 -7.20 -4.62 -4.71
CA GLN A 163 -7.81 -3.35 -4.28
C GLN A 163 -9.15 -3.08 -4.97
N VAL A 164 -9.26 -3.35 -6.27
CA VAL A 164 -10.54 -3.22 -7.00
C VAL A 164 -11.58 -4.20 -6.44
N ALA A 165 -11.23 -5.47 -6.20
CA ALA A 165 -12.14 -6.46 -5.64
C ALA A 165 -12.67 -6.04 -4.26
N VAL A 166 -11.80 -5.55 -3.38
CA VAL A 166 -12.19 -5.02 -2.07
C VAL A 166 -13.14 -3.82 -2.24
N LYS A 167 -12.80 -2.86 -3.11
CA LYS A 167 -13.61 -1.65 -3.32
C LYS A 167 -14.99 -1.96 -3.91
N VAL A 168 -15.07 -2.94 -4.82
CA VAL A 168 -16.34 -3.46 -5.34
C VAL A 168 -17.16 -4.11 -4.22
N THR A 169 -16.56 -5.01 -3.45
CA THR A 169 -17.25 -5.78 -2.40
C THR A 169 -17.84 -4.88 -1.32
N TYR A 170 -17.11 -3.84 -0.92
CA TYR A 170 -17.49 -2.97 0.18
C TYR A 170 -18.10 -1.62 -0.23
N GLY A 171 -18.18 -1.33 -1.53
CA GLY A 171 -18.69 -0.06 -2.03
C GLY A 171 -17.83 1.16 -1.66
N VAL A 172 -16.53 0.95 -1.48
CA VAL A 172 -15.54 2.03 -1.23
C VAL A 172 -15.24 2.70 -2.58
N TRP A 173 -15.34 4.04 -2.65
CA TRP A 173 -15.04 4.76 -3.89
C TRP A 173 -13.53 4.97 -4.10
N VAL A 174 -13.15 5.41 -5.29
CA VAL A 174 -11.78 5.81 -5.63
C VAL A 174 -11.68 7.31 -5.89
N THR A 175 -10.49 7.87 -5.71
CA THR A 175 -10.20 9.21 -6.25
C THR A 175 -9.92 9.12 -7.75
N GLN A 176 -9.97 10.26 -8.46
CA GLN A 176 -9.61 10.28 -9.87
C GLN A 176 -8.14 9.89 -10.09
N ALA A 177 -7.23 10.37 -9.23
CA ALA A 177 -5.81 10.02 -9.30
C ALA A 177 -5.59 8.52 -9.08
N GLU A 178 -6.24 7.95 -8.06
CA GLU A 178 -6.19 6.51 -7.78
C GLU A 178 -6.73 5.69 -8.96
N LYS A 179 -7.89 6.05 -9.51
CA LYS A 179 -8.48 5.36 -10.66
C LYS A 179 -7.54 5.39 -11.88
N ASN A 180 -6.91 6.52 -12.15
CA ASN A 180 -5.95 6.66 -13.25
C ASN A 180 -4.74 5.74 -13.03
N THR A 181 -4.15 5.73 -11.83
CA THR A 181 -3.01 4.87 -11.53
C THR A 181 -3.37 3.39 -11.62
N MET A 182 -4.52 3.00 -11.06
CA MET A 182 -5.02 1.62 -11.18
C MET A 182 -5.24 1.23 -12.65
N ALA A 183 -5.81 2.11 -13.46
CA ALA A 183 -6.04 1.86 -14.89
C ALA A 183 -4.72 1.72 -15.66
N THR A 184 -3.73 2.56 -15.36
CA THR A 184 -2.39 2.46 -15.96
C THR A 184 -1.74 1.12 -15.64
N VAL A 185 -1.78 0.68 -14.38
CA VAL A 185 -1.26 -0.64 -13.98
C VAL A 185 -2.02 -1.75 -14.70
N LEU A 186 -3.36 -1.76 -14.64
CA LEU A 186 -4.16 -2.82 -15.23
C LEU A 186 -4.14 -2.83 -16.77
N SER A 187 -3.71 -1.75 -17.42
CA SER A 187 -3.53 -1.70 -18.88
C SER A 187 -2.40 -2.62 -19.36
N THR A 188 -1.44 -2.96 -18.49
CA THR A 188 -0.36 -3.90 -18.81
C THR A 188 -0.79 -5.37 -18.64
N CYS A 189 -1.95 -5.60 -18.01
CA CYS A 189 -2.53 -6.90 -17.71
C CYS A 189 -4.06 -6.88 -17.83
N PRO A 190 -4.62 -6.60 -19.02
CA PRO A 190 -6.05 -6.34 -19.21
C PRO A 190 -6.96 -7.54 -18.88
N GLY A 191 -6.40 -8.75 -18.85
CA GLY A 191 -7.09 -9.99 -18.48
C GLY A 191 -6.99 -10.37 -17.00
N GLU A 192 -6.32 -9.57 -16.16
CA GLU A 192 -6.19 -9.84 -14.72
C GLU A 192 -7.59 -9.99 -14.08
N PRO A 193 -7.92 -11.14 -13.47
CA PRO A 193 -9.22 -11.35 -12.85
C PRO A 193 -9.31 -10.66 -11.49
N LEU A 194 -10.53 -10.43 -11.00
CA LEU A 194 -10.72 -10.11 -9.59
C LEU A 194 -10.48 -11.37 -8.73
N PRO A 195 -9.68 -11.30 -7.65
CA PRO A 195 -9.53 -12.43 -6.73
C PRO A 195 -10.82 -12.68 -5.92
N GLY A 196 -10.91 -13.88 -5.32
CA GLY A 196 -11.97 -14.23 -4.37
C GLY A 196 -13.35 -14.49 -5.01
N GLY A 197 -13.41 -14.69 -6.34
CA GLY A 197 -14.68 -14.93 -7.04
C GLY A 197 -15.59 -13.70 -7.11
N VAL A 198 -15.06 -12.51 -6.80
CA VAL A 198 -15.82 -11.26 -6.85
C VAL A 198 -16.26 -10.99 -8.28
N VAL A 199 -17.57 -10.83 -8.46
CA VAL A 199 -18.18 -10.37 -9.71
C VAL A 199 -18.62 -8.93 -9.53
N ALA A 200 -18.10 -8.02 -10.37
CA ALA A 200 -18.58 -6.67 -10.39
C ALA A 200 -19.87 -6.62 -11.23
N ALA A 201 -20.93 -6.03 -10.67
CA ALA A 201 -22.10 -5.65 -11.45
C ALA A 201 -21.68 -4.54 -12.42
N LEU A 202 -21.24 -4.93 -13.62
CA LEU A 202 -21.02 -3.96 -14.69
C LEU A 202 -22.39 -3.45 -15.15
N PRO A 203 -22.59 -2.13 -15.29
CA PRO A 203 -23.76 -1.65 -15.99
C PRO A 203 -23.79 -2.31 -17.36
N GLU A 204 -24.97 -2.81 -17.75
CA GLU A 204 -25.17 -3.43 -19.05
C GLU A 204 -24.57 -2.50 -20.11
N ARG A 205 -23.66 -3.03 -20.93
CA ARG A 205 -23.02 -2.24 -21.97
C ARG A 205 -24.16 -1.73 -22.84
N ALA A 206 -24.39 -0.42 -22.85
CA ALA A 206 -25.36 0.17 -23.76
C ALA A 206 -25.09 -0.43 -25.15
N PRO A 207 -26.12 -0.92 -25.86
CA PRO A 207 -25.92 -1.52 -27.17
C PRO A 207 -25.06 -0.57 -27.99
N ALA A 208 -24.00 -1.10 -28.60
CA ALA A 208 -23.18 -0.30 -29.50
C ALA A 208 -24.15 0.42 -30.46
N PRO A 209 -24.03 1.75 -30.63
CA PRO A 209 -24.89 2.45 -31.56
C PRO A 209 -24.85 1.70 -32.89
N ALA A 210 -26.02 1.44 -33.47
CA ALA A 210 -26.11 0.78 -34.76
C ALA A 210 -25.12 1.47 -35.72
N PRO A 211 -24.38 0.72 -36.55
CA PRO A 211 -23.48 1.33 -37.52
C PRO A 211 -24.26 2.40 -38.27
N ALA A 212 -23.76 3.64 -38.19
CA ALA A 212 -24.37 4.74 -38.92
C ALA A 212 -24.52 4.31 -40.38
N PRO A 213 -25.67 4.57 -41.03
CA PRO A 213 -25.84 4.24 -42.44
C PRO A 213 -24.66 4.81 -43.21
N ALA A 214 -24.08 3.99 -44.09
CA ALA A 214 -22.99 4.41 -44.95
C ALA A 214 -23.36 5.75 -45.60
N PRO A 215 -22.49 6.77 -45.51
CA PRO A 215 -22.81 8.07 -46.09
C PRO A 215 -23.15 7.90 -47.56
N ALA A 216 -24.27 8.49 -47.98
CA ALA A 216 -24.63 8.57 -49.39
C ALA A 216 -23.44 9.16 -50.18
N PRO A 217 -23.17 8.67 -51.41
CA PRO A 217 -22.07 9.17 -52.20
C PRO A 217 -22.21 10.69 -52.37
N ALA A 218 -21.24 11.43 -51.82
CA ALA A 218 -21.19 12.87 -51.95
C ALA A 218 -21.03 13.24 -53.43
N PRO A 219 -21.74 14.27 -53.94
CA PRO A 219 -21.48 14.78 -55.28
C PRO A 219 -20.02 15.23 -55.38
N ALA A 220 -19.37 14.89 -56.50
CA ALA A 220 -17.98 15.21 -56.77
C ALA A 220 -17.76 16.72 -56.67
N VAL A 221 -17.11 17.15 -55.59
CA VAL A 221 -16.66 18.53 -55.42
C VAL A 221 -15.39 18.71 -56.25
N ALA A 222 -15.36 19.77 -57.07
CA ALA A 222 -14.20 20.17 -57.84
C ALA A 222 -12.94 20.29 -56.95
N PRO A 223 -11.75 19.98 -57.46
CA PRO A 223 -10.52 19.99 -56.66
C PRO A 223 -10.25 21.41 -56.15
N ALA A 224 -10.11 21.53 -54.82
CA ALA A 224 -9.67 22.75 -54.17
C ALA A 224 -8.22 23.06 -54.57
N PRO A 225 -7.84 24.35 -54.75
CA PRO A 225 -6.47 24.72 -55.05
C PRO A 225 -5.52 24.33 -53.91
N ALA A 226 -4.32 23.91 -54.29
CA ALA A 226 -3.30 23.43 -53.37
C ALA A 226 -2.99 24.47 -52.26
N PRO A 227 -2.95 24.07 -50.98
CA PRO A 227 -2.63 24.98 -49.90
C PRO A 227 -1.17 25.44 -50.02
N ALA A 228 -0.95 26.75 -49.84
CA ALA A 228 0.37 27.35 -49.80
C ALA A 228 1.25 26.69 -48.71
N PRO A 229 2.57 26.52 -48.94
CA PRO A 229 3.45 25.89 -47.97
C PRO A 229 3.46 26.68 -46.66
N ARG A 230 3.25 25.97 -45.55
CA ARG A 230 3.39 26.53 -44.19
C ARG A 230 4.83 27.00 -43.99
N PRO A 231 5.06 28.21 -43.42
CA PRO A 231 6.38 28.63 -42.99
C PRO A 231 6.97 27.62 -42.00
N ALA A 232 8.26 27.33 -42.14
CA ALA A 232 8.99 26.46 -41.24
C ALA A 232 8.87 26.98 -39.78
N PRO A 233 8.67 26.11 -38.79
CA PRO A 233 8.65 26.53 -37.39
C PRO A 233 9.97 27.20 -37.02
N ALA A 234 9.90 28.36 -36.37
CA ALA A 234 11.07 28.99 -35.78
C ALA A 234 11.71 28.02 -34.75
N PRO A 235 13.05 27.99 -34.64
CA PRO A 235 13.73 27.17 -33.64
C PRO A 235 13.19 27.48 -32.24
N ALA A 236 12.83 26.42 -31.51
CA ALA A 236 12.45 26.57 -30.11
C ALA A 236 13.62 27.22 -29.33
N PRO A 237 13.36 28.24 -28.49
CA PRO A 237 14.40 28.81 -27.66
C PRO A 237 14.97 27.73 -26.73
N ALA A 238 16.30 27.73 -26.58
CA ALA A 238 16.98 26.82 -25.67
C ALA A 238 16.37 26.93 -24.26
N PRO A 239 16.16 25.80 -23.56
CA PRO A 239 15.62 25.84 -22.21
C PRO A 239 16.53 26.68 -21.33
N ALA A 240 15.94 27.63 -20.60
CA ALA A 240 16.64 28.41 -19.59
C ALA A 240 17.29 27.43 -18.58
N PRO A 241 18.52 27.69 -18.12
CA PRO A 241 19.14 26.86 -17.11
C PRO A 241 18.25 26.80 -15.87
N ALA A 242 18.08 25.59 -15.33
CA ALA A 242 17.33 25.35 -14.12
C ALA A 242 17.83 26.30 -13.00
N PRO A 243 16.93 26.90 -12.20
CA PRO A 243 17.33 27.66 -11.03
C PRO A 243 18.23 26.78 -10.16
N ALA A 244 19.35 27.33 -9.69
CA ALA A 244 20.19 26.65 -8.72
C ALA A 244 19.33 26.21 -7.52
N PRO A 245 19.56 25.02 -6.95
CA PRO A 245 18.85 24.57 -5.76
C PRO A 245 18.91 25.65 -4.70
N ALA A 246 17.77 25.99 -4.10
CA ALA A 246 17.76 26.83 -2.91
C ALA A 246 18.70 26.21 -1.86
N PRO A 247 19.55 27.00 -1.17
CA PRO A 247 20.41 26.47 -0.13
C PRO A 247 19.57 25.69 0.87
N ALA A 248 20.05 24.48 1.22
CA ALA A 248 19.41 23.65 2.22
C ALA A 248 19.16 24.47 3.50
N PRO A 249 17.99 24.33 4.15
CA PRO A 249 17.77 24.98 5.44
C PRO A 249 18.89 24.59 6.39
N ALA A 250 19.44 25.59 7.09
CA ALA A 250 20.49 25.37 8.08
C ALA A 250 20.03 24.28 9.06
N PRO A 251 20.91 23.32 9.42
CA PRO A 251 20.56 22.27 10.37
C PRO A 251 20.04 22.89 11.66
N ALA A 252 18.94 22.32 12.18
CA ALA A 252 18.41 22.69 13.48
C ALA A 252 19.53 22.59 14.54
N PRO A 253 19.56 23.47 15.55
CA PRO A 253 20.58 23.41 16.59
C PRO A 253 20.54 22.04 17.26
N VAL A 254 21.66 21.31 17.16
CA VAL A 254 21.85 20.04 17.86
C VAL A 254 21.75 20.32 19.37
N PRO A 255 20.92 19.60 20.13
CA PRO A 255 20.91 19.72 21.58
C PRO A 255 22.32 19.49 22.11
N SER A 256 22.81 20.38 22.98
CA SER A 256 24.10 20.24 23.63
C SER A 256 24.19 18.88 24.31
N ALA A 257 25.21 18.09 24.00
CA ALA A 257 25.43 16.82 24.69
C ALA A 257 25.56 17.05 26.21
N PRO A 258 24.97 16.19 27.05
CA PRO A 258 25.09 16.30 28.51
C PRO A 258 26.56 16.17 28.92
N VAL A 259 27.04 17.07 29.80
CA VAL A 259 28.40 17.02 30.33
C VAL A 259 28.39 16.29 31.66
N TYR A 260 28.95 15.07 31.68
CA TYR A 260 29.12 14.30 32.91
C TYR A 260 30.45 14.64 33.59
N ALA A 261 30.44 14.82 34.91
CA ALA A 261 31.66 15.04 35.68
C ALA A 261 32.50 13.75 35.80
N ASN A 262 31.83 12.62 36.05
CA ASN A 262 32.41 11.30 36.33
C ASN A 262 31.37 10.19 36.07
N CYS A 263 31.79 8.92 36.18
CA CYS A 263 30.90 7.76 35.98
C CYS A 263 29.71 7.70 36.94
N THR A 264 29.80 8.29 38.13
CA THR A 264 28.66 8.39 39.05
C THR A 264 27.53 9.23 38.45
N ALA A 265 27.87 10.35 37.79
CA ALA A 265 26.90 11.19 37.09
C ALA A 265 26.30 10.46 35.86
N VAL A 266 27.10 9.66 35.16
CA VAL A 266 26.64 8.84 34.01
C VAL A 266 25.61 7.79 34.49
N LYS A 267 25.91 7.07 35.59
CA LYS A 267 25.01 6.08 36.19
C LYS A 267 23.73 6.72 36.72
N ALA A 268 23.84 7.85 37.42
CA ALA A 268 22.67 8.58 37.94
C ALA A 268 21.73 9.09 36.83
N ALA A 269 22.27 9.37 35.64
CA ALA A 269 21.50 9.77 34.46
C ALA A 269 20.93 8.57 33.66
N GLY A 270 21.18 7.33 34.09
CA GLY A 270 20.75 6.12 33.37
C GLY A 270 21.47 5.89 32.03
N ALA A 271 22.63 6.53 31.83
CA ALA A 271 23.39 6.48 30.58
C ALA A 271 24.54 5.46 30.61
N ALA A 272 24.64 4.64 31.66
CA ALA A 272 25.66 3.60 31.82
C ALA A 272 25.11 2.22 31.39
N PRO A 273 25.90 1.38 30.69
CA PRO A 273 27.24 1.68 30.16
C PRO A 273 27.20 2.70 29.02
N ILE A 274 28.12 3.66 29.02
CA ILE A 274 28.23 4.66 27.96
C ILE A 274 29.23 4.14 26.92
N HIS A 275 28.92 4.25 25.63
CA HIS A 275 29.77 3.75 24.54
C HIS A 275 30.51 4.87 23.82
N ARG A 276 31.68 4.57 23.26
CA ARG A 276 32.49 5.54 22.49
C ARG A 276 31.65 6.19 21.38
N GLY A 277 31.59 7.52 21.39
CA GLY A 277 30.78 8.32 20.46
C GLY A 277 29.35 8.64 20.93
N ALA A 278 28.91 8.12 22.07
CA ALA A 278 27.62 8.51 22.66
C ALA A 278 27.66 9.96 23.21
N PRO A 279 26.52 10.68 23.23
CA PRO A 279 26.45 12.02 23.82
C PRO A 279 26.93 12.04 25.28
N GLY A 280 27.91 12.89 25.57
CA GLY A 280 28.51 13.02 26.90
C GLY A 280 29.69 12.07 27.17
N TRP A 281 30.09 11.25 26.20
CA TRP A 281 31.33 10.46 26.25
C TRP A 281 32.56 11.34 26.48
N GLN A 282 33.49 10.87 27.32
CA GLN A 282 34.83 11.41 27.48
C GLN A 282 35.79 10.24 27.64
N ASP A 283 36.94 10.29 26.97
CA ASP A 283 37.93 9.19 26.98
C ASP A 283 38.42 8.84 28.40
N LYS A 284 38.34 9.80 29.34
CA LYS A 284 38.66 9.56 30.76
C LYS A 284 37.75 8.56 31.46
N PHE A 285 36.60 8.23 30.88
CA PHE A 285 35.65 7.25 31.44
C PHE A 285 36.02 5.81 31.05
N ASP A 286 36.75 5.65 29.95
CA ASP A 286 37.17 4.37 29.35
C ASP A 286 38.59 4.04 29.84
N ARG A 287 38.67 3.43 31.03
CA ARG A 287 39.96 3.21 31.71
C ARG A 287 40.80 2.12 31.04
N ASP A 288 40.15 1.16 30.41
CA ASP A 288 40.74 -0.01 29.75
C ASP A 288 40.80 0.11 28.22
N GLY A 289 40.12 1.10 27.63
CA GLY A 289 40.29 1.51 26.23
C GLY A 289 39.47 0.70 25.24
N ASP A 290 38.51 -0.10 25.71
CA ASP A 290 37.74 -1.04 24.90
C ASP A 290 36.53 -0.39 24.20
N GLY A 291 36.24 0.88 24.53
CA GLY A 291 35.14 1.65 23.95
C GLY A 291 33.82 1.54 24.73
N ILE A 292 33.83 0.92 25.90
CA ILE A 292 32.72 0.84 26.85
C ILE A 292 33.18 1.46 28.17
N ALA A 293 32.43 2.41 28.71
CA ALA A 293 32.82 3.12 29.91
C ALA A 293 31.72 3.11 30.97
N CYS A 294 32.16 3.27 32.21
CA CYS A 294 31.27 3.36 33.38
C CYS A 294 30.39 2.12 33.60
N GLU A 295 30.88 0.92 33.29
CA GLU A 295 30.28 -0.34 33.73
C GLU A 295 30.14 -0.40 35.27
#